data_AF-A0ABD0NMF1-F1
#
_entry.id   AF-A0ABD0NMF1-F1
#
_cell.length_a   1.000
_cell.length_b   1.000
_cell.length_c   1.000
_cell.angle_alpha   90.00
_cell.angle_beta   90.00
_cell.angle_gamma   90.00
#
_symmetry.space_group_name_H-M   'P 1'
#
loop_
_entity.id
_entity.type
_entity.pdbx_description
1 polymer ?
#
loop_
_entity_poly.entity_id
_entity_poly.type
_entity_poly.pdbx_seq_one_letter_code
_entity_poly.pdbx_strand_id
1 'polypeptide(L)'
;MSVKKEDVEKFLDGNQDFARSYFDKKLKPGAVASIMRIPESKVDVDSFKDICSVEEGGLFYDLITDMQENVNMEKVIFKILKRISALIHADRCSLFMYRQRNGIAELATRLFNVNENSELDDCVVAPDSEIVFPLDIGIVGHVAQTKKNINVKDVTQ
;
A
#
# COMPACT_ATOMS: atom_id res chain seq x y z
N MET A 1 26.83 -19.44 32.08
CA MET A 1 26.94 -19.35 30.61
C MET A 1 26.55 -17.94 30.22
N SER A 2 27.48 -17.13 29.71
CA SER A 2 27.14 -15.79 29.20
C SER A 2 26.56 -15.92 27.82
N VAL A 3 25.33 -15.43 27.64
CA VAL A 3 24.69 -15.31 26.33
C VAL A 3 25.47 -14.26 25.52
N LYS A 4 25.89 -14.60 24.30
CA LYS A 4 26.58 -13.65 23.41
C LYS A 4 25.55 -12.82 22.65
N LYS A 5 25.96 -11.64 22.19
CA LYS A 5 25.10 -10.73 21.43
C LYS A 5 24.53 -11.40 20.17
N GLU A 6 25.37 -12.17 19.46
CA GLU A 6 24.96 -12.90 18.26
C GLU A 6 23.86 -13.95 18.54
N ASP A 7 23.86 -14.55 19.73
CA ASP A 7 22.85 -15.56 20.11
C ASP A 7 21.49 -14.91 20.39
N VAL A 8 21.50 -13.68 20.93
CA VAL A 8 20.29 -12.88 21.16
C VAL A 8 19.70 -12.42 19.83
N GLU A 9 20.52 -11.96 18.89
CA GLU A 9 20.07 -11.52 17.56
C GLU A 9 19.38 -12.67 16.81
N LYS A 10 20.04 -13.84 16.72
CA LYS A 10 19.44 -15.03 16.08
C LYS A 10 18.13 -15.46 16.75
N PHE A 11 18.02 -15.34 18.07
CA PHE A 11 16.81 -15.70 18.80
C PHE A 11 15.66 -14.73 18.52
N LEU A 12 15.93 -13.43 18.46
CA LEU A 12 14.93 -12.41 18.16
C LEU A 12 14.43 -12.52 16.71
N ASP A 13 15.34 -12.76 15.76
CA ASP A 13 14.99 -12.92 14.34
C ASP A 13 14.14 -14.17 14.10
N GLY A 14 14.44 -15.26 14.82
CA GLY A 14 13.68 -16.52 14.74
C GLY A 14 12.33 -16.50 15.47
N ASN A 15 12.07 -15.50 16.32
CA ASN A 15 10.86 -15.42 17.13
C ASN A 15 10.24 -14.01 17.03
N GLN A 16 9.75 -13.66 15.84
CA GLN A 16 9.20 -12.33 15.56
C GLN A 16 8.05 -11.94 16.49
N ASP A 17 7.16 -12.86 16.85
CA ASP A 17 6.05 -12.56 17.77
C ASP A 17 6.54 -12.25 19.20
N PHE A 18 7.54 -12.99 19.68
CA PHE A 18 8.18 -12.71 20.96
C PHE A 18 8.92 -11.38 20.92
N ALA A 19 9.71 -11.13 19.87
CA ALA A 19 10.45 -9.88 19.69
C ALA A 19 9.50 -8.67 19.68
N ARG A 20 8.40 -8.74 18.92
CA ARG A 20 7.32 -7.74 18.93
C ARG A 20 6.79 -7.53 20.34
N SER A 21 6.32 -8.58 21.02
CA SER A 21 5.78 -8.46 22.38
C SER A 21 6.79 -7.94 23.42
N TYR A 22 8.07 -8.27 23.24
CA TYR A 22 9.16 -7.87 24.13
C TYR A 22 9.53 -6.41 23.93
N PHE A 23 9.72 -5.98 22.67
CA PHE A 23 10.03 -4.59 22.34
C PHE A 23 8.82 -3.68 22.53
N ASP A 24 7.59 -4.13 22.26
CA ASP A 24 6.37 -3.38 22.58
C ASP A 24 6.26 -3.13 24.10
N LYS A 25 6.70 -4.08 24.94
CA LYS A 25 6.77 -3.91 26.40
C LYS A 25 7.99 -3.13 26.91
N LYS A 26 9.07 -3.05 26.13
CA LYS A 26 10.39 -2.54 26.57
C LYS A 26 10.96 -1.41 25.73
N LEU A 27 10.21 -0.87 24.78
CA LEU A 27 10.55 0.37 24.07
C LEU A 27 10.67 1.47 25.11
N LYS A 28 11.91 1.70 25.53
CA LYS A 28 12.21 2.71 26.53
C LYS A 28 11.98 4.07 25.88
N PRO A 29 11.32 5.00 26.57
CA PRO A 29 11.17 6.40 26.15
C PRO A 29 12.44 7.01 25.56
N GLY A 30 13.61 6.63 26.09
CA GLY A 30 14.92 7.09 25.61
C GLY A 30 15.32 6.72 24.18
N ALA A 31 14.97 5.51 23.70
CA ALA A 31 15.31 5.13 22.33
C ALA A 31 14.48 5.95 21.32
N VAL A 32 13.19 6.12 21.61
CA VAL A 32 12.27 6.91 20.78
C VAL A 32 12.60 8.40 20.85
N ALA A 33 12.92 8.93 22.04
CA ALA A 33 13.41 10.30 22.23
C ALA A 33 14.65 10.62 21.38
N SER A 34 15.59 9.66 21.30
CA SER A 34 16.82 9.84 20.53
C SER A 34 16.58 9.90 19.01
N ILE A 35 15.62 9.12 18.50
CA ILE A 35 15.21 9.12 17.08
C ILE A 35 14.43 10.40 16.75
N MET A 36 13.51 10.79 17.63
CA MET A 36 12.57 11.91 17.43
C MET A 36 13.14 13.27 17.87
N ARG A 37 14.35 13.30 18.45
CA ARG A 37 15.01 14.50 19.02
C ARG A 37 14.13 15.27 20.01
N ILE A 38 13.33 14.56 20.80
CA ILE A 38 12.47 15.11 21.86
C ILE A 38 12.89 14.56 23.23
N PRO A 39 12.65 15.29 24.33
CA PRO A 39 13.01 14.82 25.67
C PRO A 39 12.22 13.57 26.09
N GLU A 40 12.89 12.63 26.78
CA GLU A 40 12.33 11.32 27.20
C GLU A 40 11.04 11.43 28.01
N SER A 41 10.84 12.54 28.73
CA SER A 41 9.67 12.82 29.56
C SER A 41 8.38 13.09 28.78
N LYS A 42 8.44 13.22 27.45
CA LYS A 42 7.28 13.44 26.56
C LYS A 42 6.99 12.26 25.62
N VAL A 43 7.66 11.13 25.80
CA VAL A 43 7.50 9.99 24.91
C VAL A 43 6.46 9.03 25.49
N ASP A 44 5.37 8.85 24.75
CA ASP A 44 4.27 7.95 25.07
C ASP A 44 4.38 6.64 24.26
N VAL A 45 3.78 5.55 24.69
CA VAL A 45 3.68 4.30 23.90
C VAL A 45 2.71 4.49 22.73
N ASP A 46 1.77 5.45 22.87
CA ASP A 46 1.04 6.04 21.75
C ASP A 46 1.98 6.70 20.72
N SER A 47 3.24 7.02 21.08
CA SER A 47 4.21 7.51 20.10
C SER A 47 4.56 6.50 19.02
N PHE A 48 4.30 5.19 19.16
CA PHE A 48 4.46 4.25 18.04
C PHE A 48 3.30 4.33 17.03
N LYS A 49 2.08 4.53 17.53
CA LYS A 49 0.95 4.99 16.70
C LYS A 49 1.23 6.36 16.10
N ASP A 50 1.91 7.24 16.83
CA ASP A 50 2.31 8.55 16.29
C ASP A 50 3.45 8.44 15.28
N ILE A 51 4.36 7.47 15.42
CA ILE A 51 5.42 7.21 14.42
C ILE A 51 4.81 6.62 13.15
N CYS A 52 3.92 5.63 13.26
CA CYS A 52 3.14 5.14 12.12
C CYS A 52 2.31 6.27 11.52
N SER A 53 1.68 7.14 12.31
CA SER A 53 0.90 8.27 11.78
C SER A 53 1.77 9.35 11.14
N VAL A 54 3.03 9.51 11.56
CA VAL A 54 4.02 10.40 10.91
C VAL A 54 4.50 9.80 9.58
N GLU A 55 4.76 8.50 9.54
CA GLU A 55 5.16 7.80 8.30
C GLU A 55 4.01 7.78 7.28
N GLU A 56 2.80 7.40 7.71
CA GLU A 56 1.58 7.50 6.92
C GLU A 56 1.31 8.96 6.51
N GLY A 57 1.54 9.92 7.42
CA GLY A 57 1.43 11.35 7.14
C GLY A 57 2.37 11.81 6.03
N GLY A 58 3.60 11.28 5.98
CA GLY A 58 4.55 11.48 4.88
C GLY A 58 4.04 10.90 3.56
N LEU A 59 3.52 9.67 3.58
CA LEU A 59 2.91 9.04 2.40
C LEU A 59 1.70 9.84 1.89
N PHE A 60 0.85 10.35 2.78
CA PHE A 60 -0.29 11.20 2.45
C PHE A 60 0.16 12.52 1.82
N TYR A 61 1.16 13.17 2.41
CA TYR A 61 1.70 14.41 1.86
C TYR A 61 2.20 14.20 0.43
N ASP A 62 3.05 13.18 0.23
CA ASP A 62 3.58 12.84 -1.07
C ASP A 62 2.49 12.50 -2.09
N LEU A 63 1.45 11.77 -1.67
CA LEU A 63 0.31 11.43 -2.51
C LEU A 63 -0.47 12.68 -2.95
N ILE A 64 -0.68 13.64 -2.05
CA ILE A 64 -1.32 14.93 -2.35
C ILE A 64 -0.43 15.74 -3.31
N THR A 65 0.89 15.74 -3.09
CA THR A 65 1.83 16.43 -3.98
C THR A 65 1.83 15.82 -5.38
N ASP A 66 1.85 14.49 -5.49
CA ASP A 66 1.79 13.80 -6.78
C ASP A 66 0.46 14.10 -7.52
N MET A 67 -0.66 14.23 -6.81
CA MET A 67 -1.95 14.63 -7.41
C MET A 67 -1.98 16.04 -8.01
N GLN A 68 -1.07 16.93 -7.61
CA GLN A 68 -1.00 18.30 -8.14
C GLN A 68 -0.21 18.38 -9.46
N GLU A 69 0.58 17.35 -9.78
CA GLU A 69 1.34 17.28 -11.02
C GLU A 69 0.39 16.99 -12.21
N ASN A 70 0.37 17.86 -13.24
CA ASN A 70 -0.59 17.74 -14.37
C ASN A 70 0.06 17.36 -15.71
N VAL A 71 1.33 16.95 -15.70
CA VAL A 71 2.10 16.79 -16.95
C VAL A 71 1.79 15.46 -17.65
N ASN A 72 1.63 14.37 -16.89
CA ASN A 72 1.29 13.06 -17.43
C ASN A 72 0.39 12.31 -16.45
N MET A 73 -0.90 12.17 -16.80
CA MET A 73 -1.90 11.53 -15.92
C MET A 73 -1.55 10.09 -15.57
N GLU A 74 -1.00 9.31 -16.49
CA GLU A 74 -0.72 7.89 -16.23
C GLU A 74 0.41 7.71 -15.26
N LYS A 75 1.45 8.53 -15.40
CA LYS A 75 2.56 8.58 -14.46
C LYS A 75 2.08 8.97 -13.06
N VAL A 76 1.20 9.96 -12.96
CA VAL A 76 0.63 10.42 -11.69
C VAL A 76 -0.22 9.34 -11.05
N ILE A 77 -1.14 8.73 -11.79
CA ILE A 77 -2.00 7.65 -11.30
C ILE A 77 -1.14 6.45 -10.88
N PHE A 78 -0.11 6.10 -11.63
CA PHE A 78 0.82 5.03 -11.26
C PHE A 78 1.50 5.29 -9.91
N LYS A 79 2.05 6.49 -9.71
CA LYS A 79 2.62 6.89 -8.42
C LYS A 79 1.60 6.81 -7.28
N ILE A 80 0.38 7.30 -7.52
CA ILE A 80 -0.72 7.24 -6.54
C ILE A 80 -1.04 5.79 -6.18
N LEU A 81 -1.22 4.91 -7.16
CA LEU A 81 -1.50 3.48 -6.93
C LEU A 81 -0.39 2.79 -6.15
N LYS A 82 0.87 3.07 -6.48
CA LYS A 82 2.05 2.55 -5.78
C LYS A 82 2.12 3.00 -4.32
N ARG A 83 1.72 4.24 -4.02
CA ARG A 83 1.64 4.75 -2.64
C ARG A 83 0.44 4.19 -1.88
N ILE A 84 -0.72 4.08 -2.55
CA ILE A 84 -1.91 3.47 -1.96
C ILE A 84 -1.64 2.01 -1.62
N SER A 85 -1.01 1.23 -2.50
CA SER A 85 -0.68 -0.17 -2.22
C SER A 85 0.16 -0.32 -0.96
N ALA A 86 1.14 0.57 -0.77
CA ALA A 86 1.94 0.61 0.45
C ALA A 86 1.12 0.96 1.70
N LEU A 87 0.25 1.96 1.58
CA LEU A 87 -0.61 2.43 2.68
C LEU A 87 -1.63 1.37 3.13
N ILE A 88 -2.21 0.60 2.20
CA ILE A 88 -3.19 -0.44 2.52
C ILE A 88 -2.57 -1.83 2.71
N HIS A 89 -1.25 -1.95 2.58
CA HIS A 89 -0.51 -3.20 2.59
C HIS A 89 -1.05 -4.26 1.62
N ALA A 90 -1.42 -3.83 0.40
CA ALA A 90 -1.87 -4.73 -0.65
C ALA A 90 -0.70 -5.19 -1.52
N ASP A 91 -0.70 -6.47 -1.92
CA ASP A 91 0.33 -7.03 -2.82
C ASP A 91 0.33 -6.30 -4.17
N ARG A 92 -0.87 -6.04 -4.73
CA ARG A 92 -1.02 -5.44 -6.06
C ARG A 92 -2.27 -4.58 -6.18
N CYS A 93 -2.17 -3.56 -7.02
CA CYS A 93 -3.29 -2.74 -7.48
C CYS A 93 -3.35 -2.70 -9.01
N SER A 94 -4.52 -2.41 -9.57
CA SER A 94 -4.72 -2.31 -11.02
C SER A 94 -5.83 -1.31 -11.34
N LEU A 95 -5.76 -0.69 -12.52
CA LEU A 95 -6.72 0.29 -13.01
C LEU A 95 -7.35 -0.18 -14.31
N PHE A 96 -8.68 -0.12 -14.34
CA PHE A 96 -9.52 -0.40 -15.50
C PHE A 96 -10.23 0.88 -15.93
N MET A 97 -10.21 1.14 -17.24
CA MET A 97 -10.87 2.27 -17.88
C MET A 97 -12.21 1.82 -18.45
N TYR A 98 -13.24 2.62 -18.22
CA TYR A 98 -14.55 2.41 -18.82
C TYR A 98 -14.63 3.07 -20.19
N ARG A 99 -15.14 2.36 -21.21
CA ARG A 99 -15.45 2.91 -22.53
C ARG A 99 -16.67 2.25 -23.13
N GLN A 100 -17.24 2.84 -24.19
CA GLN A 100 -18.42 2.31 -24.87
C GLN A 100 -18.19 2.28 -26.37
N ARG A 101 -18.40 1.12 -27.00
CA ARG A 101 -18.28 0.90 -28.45
C ARG A 101 -19.62 0.41 -28.98
N ASN A 102 -20.18 1.09 -29.98
CA ASN A 102 -21.45 0.72 -30.63
C ASN A 102 -22.61 0.52 -29.64
N GLY A 103 -22.65 1.31 -28.56
CA GLY A 103 -23.69 1.21 -27.53
C GLY A 103 -23.42 0.16 -26.45
N ILE A 104 -22.44 -0.72 -26.62
CA ILE A 104 -22.04 -1.74 -25.63
C ILE A 104 -20.88 -1.19 -24.80
N ALA A 105 -21.05 -1.19 -23.49
CA ALA A 105 -20.02 -0.75 -22.55
C ALA A 105 -19.01 -1.87 -22.28
N GLU A 106 -17.76 -1.49 -22.09
CA GLU A 106 -16.65 -2.39 -21.79
C GLU A 106 -15.61 -1.71 -20.89
N LEU A 107 -14.86 -2.54 -20.16
CA LEU A 107 -13.79 -2.12 -19.26
C LEU A 107 -12.47 -2.64 -19.81
N ALA A 108 -11.46 -1.78 -19.95
CA ALA A 108 -10.15 -2.15 -20.47
C ALA A 108 -9.04 -1.87 -19.45
N THR A 109 -8.08 -2.77 -19.32
CA THR A 109 -6.90 -2.55 -18.44
C THR A 109 -6.04 -1.40 -18.94
N ARG A 110 -5.64 -0.48 -18.06
CA ARG A 110 -4.66 0.58 -18.38
C ARG A 110 -3.37 0.46 -17.57
N LEU A 111 -3.49 0.20 -16.28
CA LEU A 111 -2.38 -0.12 -15.39
C LEU A 111 -2.65 -1.47 -14.74
N PHE A 112 -1.67 -2.37 -14.77
CA PHE A 112 -1.86 -3.73 -14.27
C PHE A 112 -0.69 -4.18 -13.38
N ASN A 113 -0.99 -4.96 -12.33
CA ASN A 113 -0.01 -5.49 -11.37
C ASN A 113 0.94 -4.44 -10.74
N VAL A 114 0.43 -3.26 -10.40
CA VAL A 114 1.22 -2.22 -9.71
C VAL A 114 1.50 -2.67 -8.27
N ASN A 115 2.76 -2.64 -7.87
CA ASN A 115 3.22 -2.92 -6.50
C ASN A 115 4.23 -1.87 -6.03
N GLU A 116 4.68 -1.94 -4.77
CA GLU A 116 5.62 -0.98 -4.17
C GLU A 116 6.98 -0.90 -4.91
N ASN A 117 7.41 -1.99 -5.55
CA ASN A 117 8.71 -2.08 -6.22
C ASN A 117 8.62 -1.94 -7.74
N SER A 118 7.41 -1.69 -8.27
CA SER A 118 7.16 -1.68 -9.70
C SER A 118 7.70 -0.41 -10.35
N GLU A 119 8.07 -0.56 -11.63
CA GLU A 119 8.39 0.53 -12.54
C GLU A 119 7.20 0.82 -13.46
N LEU A 120 7.12 2.06 -13.96
CA LEU A 120 5.99 2.53 -14.76
C LEU A 120 5.84 1.72 -16.05
N ASP A 121 6.95 1.51 -16.76
CA ASP A 121 6.96 0.91 -18.09
C ASP A 121 6.48 -0.55 -18.07
N ASP A 122 6.71 -1.27 -16.97
CA ASP A 122 6.24 -2.66 -16.78
C ASP A 122 4.74 -2.76 -16.47
N CYS A 123 4.16 -1.70 -15.90
CA CYS A 123 2.77 -1.70 -15.44
C CYS A 123 1.80 -1.08 -16.45
N VAL A 124 2.31 -0.27 -17.38
CA VAL A 124 1.50 0.38 -18.42
C VAL A 124 1.12 -0.63 -19.49
N VAL A 125 -0.18 -0.83 -19.68
CA VAL A 125 -0.69 -1.78 -20.67
C VAL A 125 -0.98 -1.05 -21.99
N ALA A 126 -0.26 -1.40 -23.06
CA ALA A 126 -0.50 -0.83 -24.38
C ALA A 126 -1.89 -1.25 -24.93
N PRO A 127 -2.56 -0.43 -25.74
CA PRO A 127 -3.89 -0.73 -26.28
C PRO A 127 -3.98 -2.05 -27.04
N ASP A 128 -2.90 -2.45 -27.71
CA ASP A 128 -2.84 -3.71 -28.48
C ASP A 128 -2.77 -4.97 -27.59
N SER A 129 -2.46 -4.78 -26.30
CA SER A 129 -2.28 -5.84 -25.30
C SER A 129 -3.27 -5.74 -24.13
N GLU A 130 -4.31 -4.92 -24.25
CA GLU A 130 -5.26 -4.69 -23.18
C GLU A 130 -6.22 -5.89 -22.98
N ILE A 131 -6.56 -6.17 -21.73
CA ILE A 131 -7.59 -7.15 -21.39
C ILE A 131 -8.92 -6.39 -21.27
N VAL A 132 -9.93 -6.87 -22.00
CA VAL A 132 -11.26 -6.25 -22.06
C VAL A 132 -12.29 -7.13 -21.35
N PHE A 133 -13.08 -6.51 -20.47
CA PHE A 133 -14.18 -7.14 -19.75
C PHE A 133 -15.52 -6.50 -20.14
N PRO A 134 -16.55 -7.28 -20.47
CA PRO A 134 -17.90 -6.77 -20.58
C PRO A 134 -18.50 -6.52 -19.17
N LEU A 135 -19.58 -5.73 -19.09
CA LEU A 135 -20.17 -5.35 -17.80
C LEU A 135 -20.88 -6.49 -17.07
N ASP A 136 -21.32 -7.52 -17.79
CA ASP A 136 -22.07 -8.66 -17.27
C ASP A 136 -21.18 -9.79 -16.74
N ILE A 137 -19.85 -9.66 -16.82
CA ILE A 137 -18.90 -10.69 -16.39
C ILE A 137 -17.90 -10.14 -15.36
N GLY A 138 -17.67 -10.93 -14.32
CA GLY A 138 -16.63 -10.70 -13.32
C GLY A 138 -16.96 -9.61 -12.31
N ILE A 139 -16.08 -9.49 -11.30
CA ILE A 139 -16.25 -8.54 -10.20
C ILE A 139 -16.20 -7.09 -10.72
N VAL A 140 -15.31 -6.80 -11.68
CA VAL A 140 -15.15 -5.46 -12.25
C VAL A 140 -16.42 -5.02 -12.98
N GLY A 141 -17.03 -5.90 -13.77
CA GLY A 141 -18.31 -5.65 -14.45
C GLY A 141 -19.43 -5.38 -13.45
N HIS A 142 -19.54 -6.21 -12.41
CA HIS A 142 -20.53 -6.05 -11.36
C HIS A 142 -20.37 -4.72 -10.59
N VAL A 143 -19.14 -4.29 -10.28
CA VAL A 143 -18.87 -2.96 -9.68
C VAL A 143 -19.31 -1.84 -10.63
N ALA A 144 -19.00 -1.93 -11.92
CA ALA A 144 -19.38 -0.92 -12.90
C ALA A 144 -20.90 -0.79 -13.06
N GLN A 145 -21.65 -1.89 -12.99
CA GLN A 145 -23.12 -1.88 -13.04
C GLN A 145 -23.74 -1.33 -11.75
N THR A 146 -23.26 -1.78 -10.58
CA THR A 146 -23.85 -1.43 -9.28
C THR A 146 -23.44 -0.07 -8.75
N LYS A 147 -22.29 0.46 -9.21
CA LYS A 147 -21.68 1.73 -8.75
C LYS A 147 -21.44 1.75 -7.24
N LYS A 148 -21.24 0.59 -6.64
CA LYS A 148 -20.96 0.42 -5.21
C LYS A 148 -19.57 -0.18 -5.02
N ASN A 149 -18.94 0.18 -3.90
CA ASN A 149 -17.71 -0.45 -3.46
C ASN A 149 -17.99 -1.89 -3.00
N ILE A 150 -17.06 -2.80 -3.28
CA ILE A 150 -17.20 -4.22 -2.96
C ILE A 150 -15.92 -4.69 -2.29
N ASN A 151 -16.09 -5.44 -1.21
CA ASN A 151 -15.02 -6.13 -0.51
C ASN A 151 -15.35 -7.63 -0.44
N VAL A 152 -14.65 -8.43 -1.23
CA VAL A 152 -14.81 -9.88 -1.27
C VAL A 152 -13.74 -10.51 -0.39
N LYS A 153 -14.16 -11.20 0.69
CA LYS A 153 -13.23 -11.84 1.63
C LYS A 153 -12.67 -13.16 1.13
N ASP A 154 -13.46 -13.91 0.37
CA ASP A 154 -13.12 -15.20 -0.20
C ASP A 154 -13.69 -15.28 -1.62
N VAL A 155 -12.86 -15.67 -2.59
CA VAL A 155 -13.21 -15.75 -4.01
C VAL A 155 -13.66 -17.15 -4.44
N THR A 156 -13.58 -18.13 -3.54
CA THR A 156 -13.88 -19.55 -3.85
C THR A 156 -15.29 -19.99 -3.49
N GLN A 157 -16.01 -19.17 -2.71
CA GLN A 157 -17.41 -19.40 -2.34
C GLN A 157 -18.37 -18.71 -3.32
#